data_AF-A0A955P1P2-F1
#
_entry.id   AF-A0A955P1P2-F1
#
_cell.length_a   1.000
_cell.length_b   1.000
_cell.length_c   1.000
_cell.angle_alpha   90.00
_cell.angle_beta   90.00
_cell.angle_gamma   90.00
#
_symmetry.space_group_name_H-M   'P 1'
#
loop_
_entity.id
_entity.type
_entity.pdbx_description
1 polymer ?
#
loop_
_entity_poly.entity_id
_entity_poly.type
_entity_poly.pdbx_seq_one_letter_code
_entity_poly.pdbx_strand_id
1 'polypeptide(L)' 'MELKNKVAIVTGASSGIGKAVAQNLSEAGCKVLVTGRRAERL' A
#
# COMPACT_ATOMS: atom_id res chain seq x y z
N MET A 1 3.54 -7.89 -15.32
CA MET A 1 4.72 -7.69 -14.46
C MET A 1 4.59 -8.61 -13.26
N GLU A 2 5.69 -9.21 -12.81
CA GLU A 2 5.70 -9.97 -11.56
C GLU A 2 6.05 -9.04 -10.38
N LEU A 3 5.14 -8.95 -9.40
CA LEU A 3 5.23 -8.03 -8.26
C LEU A 3 5.80 -8.69 -7.00
N LYS A 4 5.91 -10.02 -6.99
CA LYS A 4 6.44 -10.78 -5.86
C LYS A 4 7.84 -10.30 -5.48
N ASN A 5 8.06 -10.08 -4.18
CA ASN A 5 9.30 -9.59 -3.57
C ASN A 5 9.74 -8.17 -3.99
N LYS A 6 8.91 -7.42 -4.74
CA LYS A 6 9.17 -6.00 -5.00
C LYS A 6 8.80 -5.16 -3.79
N VAL A 7 9.35 -3.95 -3.73
CA VAL A 7 9.06 -2.96 -2.68
C VAL A 7 8.25 -1.82 -3.31
N ALA A 8 7.15 -1.43 -2.68
CA ALA A 8 6.30 -0.33 -3.12
C ALA A 8 6.00 0.64 -1.98
N ILE A 9 5.93 1.94 -2.30
CA ILE A 9 5.46 2.99 -1.39
C ILE A 9 4.11 3.48 -1.90
N VAL A 10 3.10 3.44 -1.04
CA VAL A 10 1.75 3.95 -1.34
C VAL A 10 1.44 5.13 -0.44
N THR A 11 1.35 6.32 -1.04
CA THR A 11 0.95 7.55 -0.33
C THR A 11 -0.56 7.70 -0.32
N GLY A 12 -1.10 8.40 0.70
CA GLY A 12 -2.55 8.55 0.85
C GLY A 12 -3.27 7.22 1.13
N ALA A 13 -2.58 6.24 1.71
CA ALA A 13 -3.06 4.88 1.90
C ALA A 13 -4.06 4.72 3.07
N SER A 14 -4.35 5.79 3.80
CA SER A 14 -5.26 5.76 4.96
C SER A 14 -6.73 5.47 4.61
N SER A 15 -7.13 5.55 3.34
CA SER A 15 -8.52 5.29 2.91
C SER A 15 -8.67 5.16 1.39
N GLY A 16 -9.83 4.68 0.94
CA GLY A 16 -10.23 4.73 -0.47
C GLY A 16 -9.26 4.00 -1.40
N ILE A 17 -8.93 4.63 -2.53
CA ILE A 17 -8.09 4.05 -3.58
C ILE A 17 -6.70 3.69 -3.05
N GLY A 18 -6.06 4.56 -2.28
CA GLY A 18 -4.72 4.29 -1.75
C GLY A 18 -4.69 3.04 -0.86
N LYS A 19 -5.73 2.84 -0.03
CA LYS A 19 -5.88 1.64 0.79
C LYS A 19 -6.04 0.38 -0.07
N ALA A 20 -6.94 0.42 -1.05
CA ALA A 20 -7.18 -0.71 -1.94
C ALA A 20 -5.92 -1.07 -2.77
N VAL A 21 -5.18 -0.08 -3.25
CA VAL A 21 -3.91 -0.29 -3.96
C VAL A 21 -2.87 -0.94 -3.05
N ALA A 22 -2.70 -0.46 -1.81
CA ALA A 22 -1.77 -1.05 -0.85
C ALA A 22 -2.10 -2.52 -0.55
N GLN A 23 -3.39 -2.84 -0.39
CA GLN A 23 -3.88 -4.21 -0.17
C GLN A 23 -3.56 -5.11 -1.37
N ASN A 24 -3.96 -4.70 -2.58
CA ASN A 24 -3.72 -5.48 -3.80
C ASN A 24 -2.23 -5.70 -4.08
N LEU A 25 -1.37 -4.71 -3.80
CA LEU A 25 0.08 -4.86 -3.93
C LEU A 25 0.62 -5.89 -2.93
N SER A 26 0.16 -5.85 -1.67
CA SER A 26 0.55 -6.82 -0.65
C SER A 26 0.11 -8.24 -1.01
N GLU A 27 -1.12 -8.41 -1.50
CA GLU A 27 -1.67 -9.69 -1.98
C GLU A 27 -0.90 -10.24 -3.18
N ALA A 28 -0.41 -9.35 -4.06
CA ALA A 28 0.47 -9.72 -5.16
C ALA A 28 1.92 -10.06 -4.73
N GLY A 29 2.22 -10.01 -3.43
CA GLY A 29 3.51 -10.40 -2.85
C GLY A 29 4.55 -9.28 -2.81
N CYS A 30 4.15 -8.02 -2.97
CA CYS A 30 5.03 -6.88 -2.67
C CYS A 30 5.21 -6.72 -1.15
N LYS A 31 6.37 -6.19 -0.76
CA LYS A 31 6.55 -5.49 0.52
C LYS A 31 6.06 -4.06 0.34
N VAL A 32 5.06 -3.65 1.12
CA VAL A 32 4.40 -2.35 0.95
C VAL A 32 4.65 -1.46 2.15
N LEU A 33 5.15 -0.24 1.90
CA LEU A 33 5.19 0.85 2.88
C LEU A 33 4.06 1.82 2.58
N VAL A 34 3.25 2.13 3.58
CA VAL A 34 2.10 3.03 3.46
C VAL A 34 2.36 4.35 4.15
N THR A 35 1.84 5.46 3.60
CA THR A 35 1.90 6.78 4.25
C THR A 35 0.55 7.49 4.23
N GLY A 36 0.33 8.33 5.24
CA GLY A 36 -0.87 9.13 5.42
C GLY A 36 -0.62 10.22 6.46
N ARG A 37 -1.43 11.29 6.43
CA ARG A 37 -1.27 12.43 7.36
C ARG A 37 -1.99 12.25 8.70
N ARG A 38 -2.90 11.28 8.77
CA ARG A 38 -3.79 11.07 9.92
C ARG A 38 -3.43 9.73 10.54
N ALA A 39 -2.72 9.77 11.66
CA ALA A 39 -2.19 8.57 12.30
C ALA A 39 -3.31 7.63 12.76
N GLU A 40 -4.47 8.17 13.11
CA GLU A 40 -5.63 7.40 13.60
C GLU A 40 -6.30 6.56 12.49
N ARG A 41 -5.93 6.80 11.22
CA ARG A 41 -6.49 6.10 10.04
C ARG A 41 -5.47 5.25 9.29
N LEU A 42 -4.26 5.08 9.83
CA LEU A 42 -3.18 4.29 9.23
C LEU A 42 -3.14 2.88 9.82
#